data_AF-A0A524ER16-F1
#
_entry.id   AF-A0A524ER16-F1
#
_cell.length_a   1.000
_cell.length_b   1.000
_cell.length_c   1.000
_cell.angle_alpha   90.00
_cell.angle_beta   90.00
_cell.angle_gamma   90.00
#
_symmetry.space_group_name_H-M   'P 1'
#
loop_
_entity.id
_entity.type
_entity.pdbx_description
1 polymer ?
#
loop_
_entity_poly.entity_id
_entity_poly.type
_entity_poly.pdbx_seq_one_letter_code
_entity_poly.pdbx_strand_id
1 'polypeptide(L)'
;MSSLPDRDEYRVKDFVNDLKKINPTPTIMYDIGSNLIYHEVCACKNSVGEGECVTAEMNELLQFMQTDYERDLLAGRLWRTRDTPRAAINKYMRDRPDEFLTHKLQTPNTKVKLILEDAARDRKREKEKLATFEKAVRKMAEESPKDPEVWNRLRLLLWLTGKHNEASAAFRTARKLGWNPETSTLVGI
;
A
#
# COMPACT_ATOMS: atom_id res chain seq x y z
N MET A 1 17.51 4.67 -11.49
CA MET A 1 16.34 3.77 -11.42
C MET A 1 16.75 2.62 -10.53
N SER A 2 16.03 2.35 -9.44
CA SER A 2 16.24 1.11 -8.67
C SER A 2 15.69 -0.02 -9.54
N SER A 3 16.56 -0.78 -10.22
CA SER A 3 16.11 -1.95 -10.98
C SER A 3 15.61 -3.00 -9.99
N LEU A 4 14.42 -3.53 -10.25
CA LEU A 4 13.95 -4.72 -9.54
C LEU A 4 14.93 -5.88 -9.83
N PRO A 5 15.21 -6.75 -8.86
CA PRO A 5 16.10 -7.89 -9.09
C PRO A 5 15.55 -8.78 -10.19
N ASP A 6 16.44 -9.37 -10.97
CA ASP A 6 16.05 -10.52 -11.78
C ASP A 6 16.00 -11.76 -10.90
N ARG A 7 14.99 -12.59 -11.10
CA ARG A 7 14.77 -13.78 -10.27
C ARG A 7 14.32 -14.94 -11.13
N ASP A 8 14.97 -16.08 -10.93
CA ASP A 8 14.61 -17.33 -11.58
C ASP A 8 13.30 -17.89 -11.02
N GLU A 9 13.03 -17.65 -9.74
CA GLU A 9 11.76 -18.00 -9.07
C GLU A 9 11.34 -16.89 -8.10
N TYR A 10 10.02 -16.77 -7.87
CA TYR A 10 9.46 -15.92 -6.82
C TYR A 10 8.87 -16.76 -5.72
N ARG A 11 9.35 -16.55 -4.50
CA ARG A 11 8.63 -16.91 -3.27
C ARG A 11 7.84 -15.70 -2.78
N VAL A 12 6.84 -15.92 -1.92
CA VAL A 12 6.06 -14.83 -1.34
C VAL A 12 6.96 -13.75 -0.72
N LYS A 13 7.97 -14.14 0.07
CA LYS A 13 8.91 -13.18 0.67
C LYS A 13 9.69 -12.36 -0.36
N ASP A 14 10.03 -12.96 -1.51
CA ASP A 14 10.81 -12.32 -2.55
C ASP A 14 9.98 -11.27 -3.29
N PHE A 15 8.75 -11.65 -3.65
CA PHE A 15 7.75 -10.74 -4.21
C PHE A 15 7.51 -9.56 -3.28
N VAL A 16 7.25 -9.81 -1.99
CA VAL A 16 6.98 -8.72 -1.02
C VAL A 16 8.22 -7.84 -0.81
N ASN A 17 9.42 -8.40 -0.86
CA ASN A 17 10.67 -7.63 -0.80
C ASN A 17 10.82 -6.65 -1.97
N ASP A 18 10.39 -7.05 -3.15
CA ASP A 18 10.46 -6.22 -4.35
C ASP A 18 9.31 -5.20 -4.40
N LEU A 19 8.11 -5.59 -3.97
CA LEU A 19 6.99 -4.67 -3.74
C LEU A 19 7.35 -3.51 -2.82
N LYS A 20 8.09 -3.77 -1.73
CA LYS A 20 8.57 -2.72 -0.82
C LYS A 20 9.47 -1.66 -1.49
N LYS A 21 10.17 -2.02 -2.57
CA LYS A 21 11.02 -1.08 -3.32
C LYS A 21 10.20 -0.12 -4.18
N ILE A 22 8.99 -0.54 -4.58
CA ILE A 22 8.04 0.28 -5.32
C ILE A 22 7.45 1.38 -4.44
N ASN A 23 7.33 1.15 -3.13
CA ASN A 23 6.67 2.06 -2.18
C ASN A 23 5.20 2.32 -2.59
N PRO A 24 4.37 1.26 -2.62
CA PRO A 24 3.06 1.28 -3.26
C PRO A 24 2.07 2.21 -2.54
N THR A 25 1.24 2.88 -3.32
CA THR A 25 0.01 3.54 -2.87
C THR A 25 -1.12 2.50 -2.75
N PRO A 26 -2.27 2.84 -2.13
CA PRO A 26 -3.43 1.95 -2.09
C PRO A 26 -3.84 1.41 -3.47
N THR A 27 -3.91 2.27 -4.49
CA THR A 27 -4.25 1.86 -5.86
C THR A 27 -3.25 0.83 -6.40
N ILE A 28 -1.95 1.10 -6.32
CA ILE A 28 -0.92 0.16 -6.76
C ILE A 28 -0.98 -1.16 -5.97
N MET A 29 -1.26 -1.10 -4.66
CA MET A 29 -1.42 -2.28 -3.83
C MET A 29 -2.61 -3.13 -4.28
N TYR A 30 -3.76 -2.48 -4.51
CA TYR A 30 -4.98 -3.12 -4.98
C TYR A 30 -4.81 -3.77 -6.35
N ASP A 31 -4.17 -3.06 -7.29
CA ASP A 31 -3.93 -3.54 -8.64
C ASP A 31 -3.06 -4.80 -8.65
N ILE A 32 -1.99 -4.82 -7.86
CA ILE A 32 -1.15 -6.02 -7.72
C ILE A 32 -1.92 -7.15 -7.02
N GLY A 33 -2.70 -6.83 -5.98
CA GLY A 33 -3.54 -7.81 -5.30
C GLY A 33 -4.49 -8.51 -6.26
N SER A 34 -5.14 -7.72 -7.12
CA SER A 34 -6.12 -8.21 -8.10
C SER A 34 -5.48 -8.96 -9.27
N ASN A 35 -4.33 -8.50 -9.77
CA ASN A 35 -3.70 -9.07 -10.98
C ASN A 35 -2.68 -10.17 -10.71
N LEU A 36 -2.26 -10.37 -9.46
CA LEU A 36 -1.31 -11.41 -9.07
C LEU A 36 -1.85 -12.26 -7.93
N ILE A 37 -2.07 -11.67 -6.76
CA ILE A 37 -2.36 -12.44 -5.55
C ILE A 37 -3.70 -13.16 -5.62
N TYR A 38 -4.72 -12.56 -6.25
CA TYR A 38 -5.99 -13.23 -6.50
C TYR A 38 -5.82 -14.53 -7.30
N HIS A 39 -4.98 -14.51 -8.33
CA HIS A 39 -4.69 -15.71 -9.12
C HIS A 39 -3.93 -16.76 -8.30
N GLU A 40 -2.95 -16.33 -7.51
CA GLU A 40 -2.21 -17.23 -6.62
C GLU A 40 -3.09 -17.88 -5.56
N VAL A 41 -4.05 -17.15 -4.99
CA VAL A 41 -5.07 -17.70 -4.08
C VAL A 41 -5.87 -18.80 -4.77
N CYS A 42 -6.37 -18.53 -5.98
CA CYS A 42 -7.08 -19.54 -6.78
C CYS A 42 -6.21 -20.77 -7.04
N ALA A 43 -4.94 -20.55 -7.35
CA ALA A 43 -3.96 -21.60 -7.60
C ALA A 43 -3.69 -22.46 -6.35
N CYS A 44 -3.53 -21.83 -5.18
CA CYS A 44 -3.35 -22.51 -3.89
C CYS A 44 -4.56 -23.38 -3.53
N LYS A 45 -5.79 -22.85 -3.70
CA LYS A 45 -7.03 -23.61 -3.47
C LYS A 45 -7.08 -24.89 -4.30
N ASN A 46 -6.62 -24.83 -5.55
CA ASN A 46 -6.65 -25.97 -6.48
C ASN A 46 -5.51 -26.97 -6.26
N SER A 47 -4.35 -26.51 -5.78
CA SER A 47 -3.13 -27.33 -5.73
C SER A 47 -2.79 -27.88 -4.34
N VAL A 48 -3.02 -27.09 -3.30
CA VAL A 48 -2.70 -27.45 -1.91
C VAL A 48 -3.98 -27.76 -1.14
N GLY A 49 -5.05 -27.00 -1.40
CA GLY A 49 -6.37 -27.17 -0.78
C GLY A 49 -6.82 -25.93 -0.01
N GLU A 50 -8.14 -25.75 0.15
CA GLU A 50 -8.72 -24.53 0.72
C GLU A 50 -8.47 -24.39 2.25
N GLY A 51 -8.39 -25.52 2.96
CA GLY A 51 -8.16 -25.54 4.42
C GLY A 51 -6.70 -25.43 4.84
N GLU A 52 -5.77 -25.35 3.88
CA GLU A 52 -4.34 -25.36 4.15
C GLU A 52 -3.80 -24.00 4.59
N CYS A 53 -2.79 -24.02 5.45
CA CYS A 53 -2.20 -22.82 6.06
C CYS A 53 -1.77 -21.79 5.00
N VAL A 54 -1.08 -22.24 3.95
CA VAL A 54 -0.65 -21.38 2.84
C VAL A 54 -1.83 -20.70 2.14
N THR A 55 -2.91 -21.43 1.88
CA THR A 55 -4.10 -20.87 1.21
C THR A 55 -4.76 -19.80 2.08
N ALA A 56 -4.89 -20.05 3.39
CA ALA A 56 -5.41 -19.06 4.33
C ALA A 56 -4.54 -17.78 4.35
N GLU A 57 -3.22 -17.93 4.46
CA GLU A 57 -2.29 -16.79 4.49
C GLU A 57 -2.23 -16.02 3.15
N MET A 58 -2.44 -16.69 2.01
CA MET A 58 -2.58 -16.03 0.71
C MET A 58 -3.87 -15.22 0.60
N ASN A 59 -4.99 -15.70 1.18
CA ASN A 59 -6.21 -14.91 1.29
C ASN A 59 -6.02 -13.69 2.19
N GLU A 60 -5.33 -13.84 3.32
CA GLU A 60 -4.98 -12.71 4.20
C GLU A 60 -4.09 -11.68 3.49
N LEU A 61 -3.17 -12.12 2.62
CA LEU A 61 -2.35 -11.22 1.81
C LEU A 61 -3.21 -10.46 0.80
N LEU A 62 -4.14 -11.16 0.14
CA LEU A 62 -5.08 -10.52 -0.78
C LEU A 62 -5.93 -9.46 -0.06
N GLN A 63 -6.50 -9.81 1.09
CA GLN A 63 -7.30 -8.92 1.93
C GLN A 63 -6.50 -7.69 2.39
N PHE A 64 -5.24 -7.91 2.78
CA PHE A 64 -4.35 -6.81 3.13
C PHE A 64 -4.14 -5.85 1.96
N MET A 65 -3.88 -6.39 0.77
CA MET A 65 -3.57 -5.61 -0.42
C MET A 65 -4.78 -4.88 -0.99
N GLN A 66 -5.97 -5.47 -0.92
CA GLN A 66 -7.19 -4.91 -1.51
C GLN A 66 -8.02 -4.06 -0.55
N THR A 67 -7.80 -4.14 0.76
CA THR A 67 -8.70 -3.45 1.71
C THR A 67 -7.96 -2.89 2.92
N ASP A 68 -7.25 -3.73 3.67
CA ASP A 68 -6.80 -3.32 5.01
C ASP A 68 -5.75 -2.22 4.97
N TYR A 69 -4.87 -2.25 3.96
CA TYR A 69 -3.85 -1.23 3.76
C TYR A 69 -4.44 0.17 3.54
N GLU A 70 -5.43 0.29 2.67
CA GLU A 70 -6.13 1.54 2.42
C GLU A 70 -6.93 1.98 3.64
N ARG A 71 -7.69 1.06 4.24
CA ARG A 71 -8.48 1.32 5.44
C ARG A 71 -7.63 1.87 6.57
N ASP A 72 -6.46 1.29 6.83
CA ASP A 72 -5.54 1.75 7.86
C ASP A 72 -4.96 3.14 7.54
N LEU A 73 -4.71 3.45 6.27
CA LEU A 73 -4.30 4.78 5.84
C LEU A 73 -5.41 5.80 6.08
N LEU A 74 -6.62 5.55 5.58
CA LEU A 74 -7.77 6.46 5.68
C LEU A 74 -8.21 6.66 7.13
N ALA A 75 -8.22 5.61 7.95
CA ALA A 75 -8.54 5.67 9.37
C ALA A 75 -7.49 6.41 10.22
N GLY A 76 -6.39 6.89 9.61
CA GLY A 76 -5.35 7.60 10.33
C GLY A 76 -4.50 6.70 11.22
N ARG A 77 -4.41 5.40 10.90
CA ARG A 77 -3.55 4.45 11.63
C ARG A 77 -2.11 4.49 11.12
N LEU A 78 -1.91 4.90 9.86
CA LEU A 78 -0.59 5.16 9.24
C LEU A 78 -0.29 6.67 9.23
N TRP A 79 0.07 7.24 10.37
CA TRP A 79 0.22 8.71 10.51
C TRP A 79 1.56 9.17 11.08
N ARG A 80 2.32 8.30 11.76
CA ARG A 80 3.63 8.65 12.29
C ARG A 80 4.62 8.71 11.14
N THR A 81 5.70 9.47 11.30
CA THR A 81 6.83 9.51 10.34
C THR A 81 7.31 8.12 9.91
N ARG A 82 7.34 7.16 10.85
CA ARG A 82 7.81 5.79 10.61
C ARG A 82 6.80 4.90 9.90
N ASP A 83 5.52 5.29 9.85
CA ASP A 83 4.43 4.49 9.28
C ASP A 83 4.43 4.64 7.75
N THR A 84 5.52 4.21 7.12
CA THR A 84 5.70 4.21 5.65
C THR A 84 5.04 2.98 5.00
N PRO A 85 4.80 2.97 3.67
CA PRO A 85 4.37 1.75 2.97
C PRO A 85 5.23 0.53 3.30
N ARG A 86 6.56 0.70 3.30
CA ARG A 86 7.52 -0.34 3.69
C ARG A 86 7.29 -0.84 5.11
N ALA A 87 7.02 0.06 6.06
CA ALA A 87 6.77 -0.30 7.45
C ALA A 87 5.43 -1.02 7.63
N ALA A 88 4.38 -0.60 6.92
CA ALA A 88 3.08 -1.27 6.92
C ALA A 88 3.21 -2.71 6.38
N ILE A 89 3.88 -2.88 5.24
CA ILE A 89 4.17 -4.21 4.68
C ILE A 89 5.01 -5.05 5.66
N ASN A 90 6.08 -4.49 6.23
CA ASN A 90 6.89 -5.21 7.21
C ASN A 90 6.11 -5.60 8.47
N LYS A 91 5.11 -4.80 8.88
CA LYS A 91 4.22 -5.12 9.99
C LYS A 91 3.30 -6.28 9.63
N TYR A 92 2.70 -6.25 8.44
CA TYR A 92 1.86 -7.34 7.93
C TYR A 92 2.63 -8.67 7.84
N MET A 93 3.88 -8.62 7.40
CA MET A 93 4.74 -9.81 7.25
C MET A 93 5.32 -10.33 8.56
N ARG A 94 5.24 -9.55 9.64
CA ARG A 94 5.78 -9.93 10.94
C ARG A 94 4.92 -11.07 11.48
N ASP A 95 5.56 -12.18 11.83
CA ASP A 95 4.93 -13.37 12.44
C ASP A 95 4.13 -14.26 11.47
N ARG A 96 4.30 -14.08 10.16
CA ARG A 96 3.72 -14.98 9.16
C ARG A 96 4.48 -16.33 9.13
N PRO A 97 3.79 -17.46 8.92
CA PRO A 97 4.43 -18.78 8.89
C PRO A 97 5.53 -18.91 7.83
N ASP A 98 6.62 -19.60 8.15
CA ASP A 98 7.72 -19.83 7.20
C ASP A 98 7.28 -20.57 5.95
N GLU A 99 6.31 -21.49 6.07
CA GLU A 99 5.73 -22.21 4.94
C GLU A 99 5.11 -21.24 3.92
N PHE A 100 4.32 -20.27 4.39
CA PHE A 100 3.77 -19.20 3.55
C PHE A 100 4.88 -18.32 2.95
N LEU A 101 5.84 -17.88 3.77
CA LEU A 101 6.92 -16.99 3.31
C LEU A 101 7.80 -17.63 2.23
N THR A 102 8.00 -18.94 2.31
CA THR A 102 8.82 -19.72 1.38
C THR A 102 8.03 -20.37 0.24
N HIS A 103 6.69 -20.28 0.29
CA HIS A 103 5.82 -20.76 -0.78
C HIS A 103 6.18 -20.11 -2.12
N LYS A 104 6.33 -20.95 -3.15
CA LYS A 104 6.65 -20.53 -4.50
C LYS A 104 5.38 -20.08 -5.21
N LEU A 105 5.42 -18.88 -5.79
CA LEU A 105 4.34 -18.41 -6.64
C LEU A 105 4.25 -19.29 -7.87
N GLN A 106 3.03 -19.64 -8.27
CA GLN A 106 2.76 -20.47 -9.44
C GLN A 106 2.79 -19.65 -10.74
N THR A 107 2.53 -18.34 -10.64
CA THR A 107 2.67 -17.41 -11.75
C THR A 107 4.12 -17.40 -12.24
N PRO A 108 4.36 -17.52 -13.56
CA PRO A 108 5.71 -17.46 -14.12
C PRO A 108 6.48 -16.22 -13.66
N ASN A 109 7.75 -16.41 -13.29
CA ASN A 109 8.62 -15.36 -12.79
C ASN A 109 8.69 -14.14 -13.73
N THR A 110 8.69 -14.36 -15.05
CA THR A 110 8.63 -13.31 -16.07
C THR A 110 7.39 -12.43 -15.96
N LYS A 111 6.23 -13.05 -15.69
CA LYS A 111 4.96 -12.34 -15.49
C LYS A 111 4.93 -11.60 -14.16
N VAL A 112 5.43 -12.20 -13.07
CA VAL A 112 5.56 -11.52 -11.76
C VAL A 112 6.44 -10.26 -11.90
N LYS A 113 7.59 -10.39 -12.56
CA LYS A 113 8.51 -9.28 -12.83
C LYS A 113 7.83 -8.17 -13.63
N LEU A 114 7.13 -8.52 -14.71
CA LEU A 114 6.41 -7.56 -15.54
C LEU A 114 5.37 -6.78 -14.73
N ILE A 115 4.56 -7.45 -13.91
CA ILE A 115 3.57 -6.79 -13.04
C ILE A 115 4.23 -5.80 -12.08
N LEU A 116 5.36 -6.17 -11.47
CA LEU A 116 6.10 -5.29 -10.56
C LEU A 116 6.74 -4.10 -11.30
N GLU A 117 7.27 -4.31 -12.50
CA GLU A 117 7.83 -3.24 -13.34
C GLU A 117 6.74 -2.25 -13.80
N ASP A 118 5.58 -2.76 -14.17
CA ASP A 118 4.41 -1.97 -14.55
C ASP A 118 3.95 -1.11 -13.36
N ALA A 119 3.76 -1.73 -12.19
CA ALA A 119 3.46 -1.05 -10.95
C ALA A 119 4.50 0.03 -10.58
N ALA A 120 5.79 -0.22 -10.82
CA ALA A 120 6.84 0.76 -10.59
C ALA A 120 6.73 1.97 -11.54
N ARG A 121 6.36 1.75 -12.81
CA ARG A 121 6.12 2.83 -13.78
C ARG A 121 4.88 3.64 -13.40
N ASP A 122 3.79 2.98 -13.04
CA ASP A 122 2.55 3.65 -12.65
C ASP A 122 2.72 4.44 -11.36
N ARG A 123 3.42 3.87 -10.38
CA ARG A 123 3.78 4.58 -9.16
C ARG A 123 4.56 5.87 -9.42
N LYS A 124 5.48 5.86 -10.39
CA LYS A 124 6.24 7.05 -10.79
C LYS A 124 5.30 8.12 -11.37
N ARG A 125 4.43 7.74 -12.30
CA ARG A 125 3.43 8.64 -12.92
C ARG A 125 2.46 9.22 -11.88
N GLU A 126 1.97 8.38 -10.98
CA GLU A 126 1.08 8.76 -9.90
C GLU A 126 1.74 9.80 -8.98
N LYS A 127 3.03 9.62 -8.66
CA LYS A 127 3.77 10.59 -7.82
C LYS A 127 3.78 11.98 -8.43
N GLU A 128 4.00 12.09 -9.73
CA GLU A 128 4.03 13.36 -10.46
C GLU A 128 2.64 14.04 -10.44
N LYS A 129 1.58 13.24 -10.66
CA LYS A 129 0.20 13.71 -10.60
C LYS A 129 -0.18 14.18 -9.19
N LEU A 130 0.11 13.39 -8.17
CA LEU A 130 -0.17 13.71 -6.76
C LEU A 130 0.58 14.94 -6.27
N ALA A 131 1.80 15.19 -6.75
CA ALA A 131 2.54 16.40 -6.42
C ALA A 131 1.84 17.69 -6.90
N THR A 132 1.07 17.60 -7.99
CA THR A 132 0.28 18.74 -8.49
C THR A 132 -0.94 18.98 -7.58
N PHE A 133 -1.65 17.92 -7.18
CA PHE A 133 -2.74 18.03 -6.22
C PHE A 133 -2.28 18.52 -4.85
N GLU A 134 -1.09 18.09 -4.40
CA GLU A 134 -0.52 18.55 -3.12
C GLU A 134 -0.39 20.07 -3.07
N LYS A 135 0.08 20.71 -4.15
CA LYS A 135 0.19 22.18 -4.24
C LYS A 135 -1.17 22.86 -4.09
N ALA A 136 -2.20 22.34 -4.76
CA ALA A 136 -3.55 22.90 -4.66
C ALA A 136 -4.11 22.77 -3.24
N VAL A 137 -3.92 21.61 -2.59
CA VAL A 137 -4.41 21.38 -1.22
C VAL A 137 -3.63 22.20 -0.18
N ARG A 138 -2.34 22.47 -0.40
CA ARG A 138 -1.60 23.43 0.44
C ARG A 138 -2.21 24.82 0.40
N LYS A 139 -2.56 25.32 -0.79
CA LYS A 139 -3.25 26.59 -0.94
C LYS A 139 -4.60 26.60 -0.22
N MET A 140 -5.37 25.52 -0.33
CA MET A 140 -6.62 25.38 0.43
C MET A 140 -6.37 25.43 1.95
N ALA A 141 -5.28 24.84 2.45
CA ALA A 141 -4.94 24.87 3.87
C ALA A 141 -4.55 26.28 4.35
N GLU A 142 -3.99 27.10 3.46
CA GLU A 142 -3.71 28.52 3.73
C GLU A 142 -4.99 29.36 3.74
N GLU A 143 -5.89 29.12 2.78
CA GLU A 143 -7.18 29.82 2.66
C GLU A 143 -8.18 29.40 3.75
N SER A 144 -8.14 28.15 4.19
CA SER A 144 -9.04 27.55 5.19
C SER A 144 -8.29 26.85 6.32
N PRO A 145 -7.49 27.57 7.13
CA PRO A 145 -6.54 26.96 8.08
C PRO A 145 -7.22 26.24 9.26
N LYS A 146 -8.51 26.47 9.48
CA LYS A 146 -9.29 25.85 10.56
C LYS A 146 -10.11 24.64 10.10
N ASP A 147 -10.10 24.31 8.81
CA ASP A 147 -10.83 23.16 8.28
C ASP A 147 -10.04 21.85 8.50
N PRO A 148 -10.49 20.95 9.39
CA PRO A 148 -9.80 19.68 9.65
C PRO A 148 -9.70 18.78 8.40
N GLU A 149 -10.66 18.83 7.48
CA GLU A 149 -10.66 17.96 6.29
C GLU A 149 -9.58 18.36 5.29
N VAL A 150 -9.31 19.66 5.15
CA VAL A 150 -8.23 20.14 4.28
C VAL A 150 -6.88 19.66 4.78
N TRP A 151 -6.65 19.67 6.10
CA TRP A 151 -5.42 19.13 6.70
C TRP A 151 -5.32 17.61 6.56
N ASN A 152 -6.43 16.87 6.65
CA ASN A 152 -6.43 15.42 6.40
C ASN A 152 -6.14 15.09 4.93
N ARG A 153 -6.74 15.81 3.98
CA ARG A 153 -6.42 15.70 2.54
C ARG A 153 -4.94 15.97 2.28
N LEU A 154 -4.40 17.04 2.89
CA LEU A 154 -3.00 17.39 2.78
C LEU A 154 -2.11 16.25 3.30
N ARG A 155 -2.44 15.69 4.48
CA ARG A 155 -1.73 14.54 5.02
C ARG A 155 -1.69 13.37 4.04
N LEU A 156 -2.84 12.98 3.47
CA LEU A 156 -2.91 11.82 2.58
C LEU A 156 -2.01 12.03 1.36
N LEU A 157 -2.09 13.20 0.72
CA LEU A 157 -1.23 13.54 -0.41
C LEU A 157 0.26 13.52 -0.05
N LEU A 158 0.63 14.11 1.10
CA LEU A 158 2.01 14.08 1.59
C LEU A 158 2.50 12.67 1.87
N TRP A 159 1.65 11.81 2.44
CA TRP A 159 2.00 10.43 2.71
C TRP A 159 2.21 9.65 1.41
N LEU A 160 1.30 9.80 0.44
CA LEU A 160 1.39 9.16 -0.88
C LEU A 160 2.56 9.69 -1.72
N THR A 161 3.03 10.92 -1.52
CA THR A 161 4.24 11.44 -2.18
C THR A 161 5.53 11.12 -1.43
N GLY A 162 5.45 10.47 -0.27
CA GLY A 162 6.59 10.03 0.54
C GLY A 162 7.12 11.08 1.53
N LYS A 163 6.44 12.21 1.69
CA LYS A 163 6.77 13.29 2.64
C LYS A 163 6.21 12.97 4.03
N HIS A 164 6.61 11.83 4.60
CA HIS A 164 6.00 11.28 5.82
C HIS A 164 6.11 12.17 7.06
N ASN A 165 7.18 12.98 7.18
CA ASN A 165 7.32 13.97 8.25
C ASN A 165 6.22 15.04 8.19
N GLU A 166 6.04 15.64 7.01
CA GLU A 166 5.03 16.66 6.80
C GLU A 166 3.62 16.07 6.89
N ALA A 167 3.41 14.85 6.39
CA ALA A 167 2.15 14.12 6.53
C ALA A 167 1.78 13.95 8.02
N SER A 168 2.76 13.60 8.86
CA SER A 168 2.56 13.46 10.30
C SER A 168 2.20 14.79 10.97
N ALA A 169 2.85 15.89 10.57
CA ALA A 169 2.52 17.23 11.04
C ALA A 169 1.09 17.64 10.64
N ALA A 170 0.72 17.47 9.36
CA ALA A 170 -0.61 17.74 8.85
C ALA A 170 -1.70 16.94 9.58
N PHE A 171 -1.44 15.66 9.90
CA PHE A 171 -2.36 14.85 10.70
C PHE A 171 -2.60 15.41 12.09
N ARG A 172 -1.53 15.80 12.78
CA ARG A 172 -1.63 16.37 14.13
C ARG A 172 -2.46 17.64 14.10
N THR A 173 -2.29 18.47 13.07
CA THR A 173 -3.13 19.66 12.85
C THR A 173 -4.58 19.27 12.62
N ALA A 174 -4.87 18.34 11.71
CA ALA A 174 -6.23 17.85 11.46
C ALA A 174 -6.90 17.33 12.74
N ARG A 175 -6.20 16.48 13.52
CA ARG A 175 -6.72 15.94 14.80
C ARG A 175 -6.95 17.05 15.82
N LYS A 176 -6.06 18.03 15.93
CA LYS A 176 -6.24 19.19 16.82
C LYS A 176 -7.47 20.03 16.45
N LEU A 177 -7.79 20.10 15.16
CA LEU A 177 -8.96 20.79 14.61
C LEU A 177 -10.24 19.94 14.64
N GLY A 178 -10.19 18.72 15.19
CA GLY A 178 -11.37 17.87 15.38
C GLY A 178 -11.60 16.81 14.31
N TRP A 179 -10.63 16.54 13.42
CA TRP A 179 -10.78 15.46 12.44
C TRP A 179 -11.03 14.09 13.11
N ASN A 180 -12.06 13.40 12.66
CA ASN A 180 -12.42 12.03 13.06
C ASN A 180 -12.62 11.17 11.80
N PRO A 181 -12.02 9.97 11.70
CA PRO A 181 -12.26 9.07 10.57
C PRO A 181 -13.74 8.72 10.35
N GLU A 182 -14.57 8.68 11.40
CA GLU A 182 -16.00 8.36 11.29
C GLU A 182 -16.84 9.47 10.65
N THR A 183 -16.36 10.71 10.72
CA THR A 183 -17.04 11.90 10.17
C THR A 183 -16.39 12.40 8.89
N SER A 184 -15.29 11.77 8.47
CA SER A 184 -14.57 12.20 7.28
C SER A 184 -15.37 11.85 6.03
N THR A 185 -15.47 12.80 5.12
CA THR A 185 -16.23 12.65 3.86
C THR A 185 -15.41 11.95 2.76
N LEU A 186 -14.15 11.64 3.02
CA LEU A 186 -13.28 10.91 2.10
C LEU A 186 -13.63 9.42 2.13
N VAL A 187 -14.27 8.95 1.07
CA VAL A 187 -14.55 7.53 0.80
C VAL A 187 -13.64 7.08 -0.34
N GLY A 188 -12.58 6.32 -0.01
CA GLY A 188 -11.64 5.72 -0.97
C GLY A 188 -10.85 6.73 -1.83
N ILE A 189 -9.77 6.27 -2.47
CA ILE A 189 -9.10 6.98 -3.58
C ILE A 189 -9.32 6.22 -4.88
#